data_AF-A0A9X8YME6-F1
#
_entry.id   AF-A0A9X8YME6-F1
#
_cell.length_a   1.000
_cell.length_b   1.000
_cell.length_c   1.000
_cell.angle_alpha   90.00
_cell.angle_beta   90.00
_cell.angle_gamma   90.00
#
_symmetry.space_group_name_H-M   'P 1'
#
loop_
_entity.id
_entity.type
_entity.pdbx_description
1 polymer ?
#
loop_
_entity_poly.entity_id
_entity_poly.type
_entity_poly.pdbx_seq_one_letter_code
_entity_poly.pdbx_strand_id
1 'polypeptide(L)'
;TTKRDLSGFGSMLFMALIGIVLASLVNIWLKSTALMWAITYIGVVVFVGLTAYDTQKLKAMGEQLNADDKDGFRKYAIVGALTLYLDFINLFLMLLRIFGNRR
;
A
#
# COMPACT_ATOMS: atom_id res chain seq x y z
N THR A 1 26.79 11.62 8.06
CA THR A 1 26.19 10.74 7.05
C THR A 1 24.69 10.99 7.06
N THR A 2 24.08 11.28 5.92
CA THR A 2 22.69 11.79 5.88
C THR A 2 21.71 10.67 6.23
N LYS A 3 21.15 10.73 7.44
CA LYS A 3 20.02 9.90 7.87
C LYS A 3 18.78 10.39 7.13
N ARG A 4 18.44 9.74 6.02
CA ARG A 4 17.21 10.02 5.29
C ARG A 4 16.06 9.47 6.14
N ASP A 5 15.31 10.36 6.77
CA ASP A 5 14.11 10.00 7.54
C ASP A 5 13.09 9.30 6.62
N LEU A 6 12.91 8.00 6.82
CA LEU A 6 11.92 7.18 6.12
C LEU A 6 10.48 7.62 6.39
N SER A 7 10.27 8.48 7.40
CA SER A 7 9.01 9.19 7.67
C SER A 7 8.49 9.94 6.43
N GLY A 8 9.40 10.51 5.62
CA GLY A 8 9.02 11.22 4.39
C GLY A 8 8.48 10.30 3.30
N PHE A 9 8.92 9.05 3.24
CA PHE A 9 8.48 8.10 2.21
C PHE A 9 7.08 7.55 2.52
N GLY A 10 6.80 7.22 3.79
CA GLY A 10 5.45 6.84 4.22
C GLY A 10 4.44 7.98 4.04
N SER A 11 4.81 9.22 4.40
CA SER A 11 3.96 10.40 4.20
C SER A 11 3.68 10.70 2.73
N MET A 12 4.69 10.61 1.86
CA MET A 12 4.54 10.81 0.41
C MET A 12 3.61 9.77 -0.20
N LEU A 13 3.79 8.49 0.13
CA LEU A 13 2.94 7.42 -0.41
C LEU A 13 1.50 7.50 0.10
N PHE A 14 1.30 7.92 1.35
CA PHE A 14 -0.04 8.18 1.90
C PHE A 14 -0.73 9.37 1.21
N MET A 15 0.01 10.44 0.91
CA MET A 15 -0.51 11.55 0.11
C MET A 15 -0.85 11.12 -1.32
N ALA A 16 -0.04 10.25 -1.93
CA ALA A 16 -0.32 9.67 -3.24
C ALA A 16 -1.58 8.81 -3.24
N LEU A 17 -1.80 8.01 -2.19
CA LEU A 17 -3.03 7.24 -1.97
C LEU A 17 -4.27 8.16 -1.95
N ILE A 18 -4.21 9.25 -1.17
CA ILE A 18 -5.29 10.26 -1.12
C ILE A 18 -5.53 10.85 -2.51
N GLY A 19 -4.47 11.18 -3.25
CA GLY A 19 -4.58 11.68 -4.62
C GLY A 19 -5.30 10.70 -5.56
N ILE A 20 -5.00 9.40 -5.46
CA ILE A 20 -5.67 8.34 -6.23
C ILE A 20 -7.16 8.26 -5.86
N VAL A 21 -7.50 8.33 -4.57
CA VAL A 21 -8.89 8.32 -4.10
C VAL A 21 -9.65 9.52 -4.66
N LEU A 22 -9.10 10.73 -4.54
CA LEU A 22 -9.73 11.94 -5.08
C LEU A 22 -9.89 11.88 -6.61
N ALA A 23 -8.87 11.42 -7.34
CA ALA A 23 -8.95 11.23 -8.78
C ALA A 23 -10.03 10.22 -9.16
N SER A 24 -10.19 9.14 -8.37
CA SER A 24 -11.23 8.15 -8.60
C SER A 24 -12.64 8.72 -8.42
N LEU A 25 -12.84 9.59 -7.42
CA LEU A 25 -14.10 10.28 -7.18
C LEU A 25 -14.44 11.25 -8.31
N VAL A 26 -13.45 12.01 -8.78
CA VAL A 26 -13.61 12.92 -9.92
C VAL A 26 -13.95 12.15 -11.20
N ASN A 27 -13.36 10.96 -11.40
CA ASN A 27 -13.63 10.14 -12.58
C ASN A 27 -15.06 9.57 -12.64
N ILE A 28 -15.80 9.51 -11.52
CA ILE A 28 -17.22 9.09 -11.52
C ILE A 28 -18.07 10.05 -12.37
N TRP A 29 -17.76 11.34 -12.32
CA TRP A 29 -18.46 12.38 -13.07
C TRP A 29 -17.94 12.51 -14.51
N LEU A 30 -16.61 12.45 -14.69
CA LEU A 30 -15.98 12.57 -16.02
C LEU A 30 -16.17 11.33 -16.89
N LYS A 31 -16.29 10.15 -16.30
CA LYS A 31 -16.37 8.84 -16.99
C LYS A 31 -15.28 8.67 -18.05
N SER A 32 -14.09 9.20 -17.80
CA SER A 32 -13.00 9.21 -18.77
C SER A 32 -12.22 7.90 -18.74
N THR A 33 -12.20 7.20 -19.87
CA THR A 33 -11.43 5.96 -20.04
C THR A 33 -9.93 6.21 -19.88
N ALA A 34 -9.42 7.32 -20.42
CA ALA A 34 -7.99 7.66 -20.31
C ALA A 34 -7.59 7.92 -18.85
N LEU A 35 -8.43 8.65 -18.11
CA LEU A 35 -8.19 8.95 -16.70
C LEU A 35 -8.31 7.68 -15.83
N MET A 36 -9.23 6.78 -16.14
CA MET A 36 -9.33 5.46 -15.51
C MET A 36 -8.05 4.64 -15.67
N TRP A 37 -7.47 4.59 -16.87
CA TRP A 37 -6.21 3.88 -17.12
C TRP A 37 -5.05 4.53 -16.37
N ALA A 38 -4.94 5.86 -16.39
CA ALA A 38 -3.92 6.60 -15.64
C ALA A 38 -3.99 6.30 -14.13
N ILE A 39 -5.19 6.38 -13.53
CA ILE A 39 -5.44 6.03 -12.13
C ILE A 39 -4.99 4.60 -11.84
N THR A 40 -5.30 3.66 -12.74
CA THR A 40 -5.01 2.24 -12.53
C THR A 40 -3.51 1.97 -12.54
N TYR A 41 -2.77 2.49 -13.53
CA TYR A 41 -1.31 2.31 -13.60
C TYR A 41 -0.57 3.02 -12.46
N ILE A 42 -0.92 4.28 -12.17
CA ILE A 42 -0.33 5.04 -11.06
C ILE A 42 -0.66 4.35 -9.73
N GLY A 43 -1.90 3.87 -9.58
CA GLY A 43 -2.36 3.11 -8.42
C GLY A 43 -1.48 1.90 -8.15
N VAL A 44 -1.22 1.07 -9.16
CA VAL A 44 -0.34 -0.11 -9.00
C VAL A 44 1.05 0.31 -8.53
N VAL A 45 1.68 1.32 -9.14
CA VAL A 45 3.03 1.76 -8.76
C VAL A 45 3.07 2.24 -7.30
N VAL A 46 2.08 3.04 -6.88
CA VAL A 46 1.99 3.56 -5.51
C VAL A 46 1.77 2.43 -4.51
N PHE A 47 0.84 1.52 -4.78
CA PHE A 47 0.55 0.41 -3.88
C PHE A 47 1.71 -0.58 -3.77
N VAL A 48 2.42 -0.87 -4.86
CA VAL A 48 3.64 -1.70 -4.79
C VAL A 48 4.68 -1.04 -3.89
N GLY A 49 4.85 0.29 -4.02
CA GLY A 49 5.71 1.07 -3.13
C GLY A 49 5.28 1.03 -1.67
N LEU A 50 3.98 1.17 -1.39
CA LEU A 50 3.40 1.06 -0.05
C LEU A 50 3.62 -0.33 0.55
N THR A 51 3.31 -1.39 -0.18
CA THR A 51 3.51 -2.77 0.28
C THR A 51 4.98 -3.06 0.59
N ALA A 52 5.90 -2.56 -0.25
CA ALA A 52 7.34 -2.69 0.00
C ALA A 52 7.79 -1.91 1.25
N TYR A 53 7.19 -0.74 1.50
CA TYR A 53 7.43 0.05 2.71
C TYR A 53 6.89 -0.66 3.96
N ASP A 54 5.65 -1.14 3.91
CA ASP A 54 5.00 -1.82 5.03
C ASP A 54 5.70 -3.14 5.37
N THR A 55 6.19 -3.88 4.38
CA THR A 55 7.04 -5.07 4.60
C THR A 55 8.33 -4.73 5.35
N GLN A 56 9.02 -3.65 4.96
CA GLN A 56 10.25 -3.21 5.63
C GLN A 56 9.96 -2.70 7.05
N LYS A 57 8.89 -1.95 7.23
CA LYS A 57 8.44 -1.46 8.53
C LYS A 57 8.10 -2.62 9.46
N LEU A 58 7.39 -3.63 8.95
CA LEU A 58 7.04 -4.82 9.71
C LEU A 58 8.30 -5.56 10.13
N LYS A 59 9.25 -5.79 9.21
CA LYS A 59 10.53 -6.43 9.52
C LYS A 59 11.29 -5.69 10.63
N ALA A 60 11.43 -4.37 10.51
CA ALA A 60 12.11 -3.55 11.50
C ALA A 60 11.44 -3.59 12.89
N MET A 61 10.10 -3.63 12.92
CA MET A 61 9.34 -3.79 14.17
C MET A 61 9.52 -5.20 14.77
N GLY A 62 9.61 -6.23 13.94
CA GLY A 62 9.83 -7.61 14.39
C GLY A 62 11.20 -7.84 15.01
N GLU A 63 12.24 -7.17 14.48
CA GLU A 63 13.60 -7.20 15.03
C GLU A 63 13.72 -6.54 16.42
N GLN A 64 12.75 -5.68 16.78
CA GLN A 64 12.73 -4.98 18.07
C GLN A 64 11.96 -5.74 19.17
N LEU A 65 11.34 -6.87 18.85
CA LEU A 65 10.59 -7.67 19.81
C LEU A 65 11.52 -8.53 20.67
N ASN A 66 11.33 -8.48 21.99
CA ASN A 66 12.03 -9.37 22.92
C ASN A 66 11.44 -10.78 22.85
N ALA A 67 12.30 -11.80 22.78
CA ALA A 67 11.89 -13.21 22.66
C ALA A 67 11.02 -13.70 23.84
N ASP A 68 11.15 -13.08 25.01
CA ASP A 68 10.37 -13.40 26.20
C ASP A 68 8.94 -12.80 26.20
N ASP A 69 8.66 -11.82 25.33
CA ASP A 69 7.33 -11.19 25.22
C ASP A 69 6.43 -11.96 24.23
N LYS A 70 5.94 -13.12 24.68
CA LYS A 70 5.07 -14.01 23.89
C LYS A 70 3.77 -13.34 23.45
N ASP A 71 3.21 -12.46 24.27
CA ASP A 71 1.99 -11.72 23.96
C ASP A 71 2.23 -10.63 22.92
N GLY A 72 3.37 -9.92 23.02
CA GLY A 72 3.84 -8.97 22.00
C GLY A 72 4.04 -9.63 20.64
N PHE A 73 4.71 -10.80 20.62
CA PHE A 73 4.91 -11.59 19.41
C PHE A 73 3.60 -12.00 18.73
N ARG A 74 2.61 -12.47 19.51
CA ARG A 74 1.32 -12.89 18.97
C ARG A 74 0.55 -11.71 18.36
N LYS A 75 0.50 -10.56 19.04
CA LYS A 75 -0.14 -9.35 18.52
C LYS A 75 0.54 -8.86 17.24
N TYR A 76 1.87 -8.81 17.25
CA TYR A 76 2.66 -8.43 16.09
C TYR A 76 2.39 -9.34 14.89
N ALA A 77 2.36 -10.65 15.08
CA ALA A 77 2.08 -11.60 14.00
C ALA A 77 0.68 -11.40 13.40
N ILE A 78 -0.34 -11.17 14.24
CA ILE A 78 -1.72 -10.94 13.77
C ILE A 78 -1.83 -9.63 13.00
N VAL A 79 -1.36 -8.52 13.58
CA VAL A 79 -1.42 -7.20 12.94
C VAL A 79 -0.59 -7.19 11.67
N GLY A 80 0.61 -7.77 11.72
CA GLY A 80 1.51 -7.86 10.59
C GLY A 80 0.96 -8.69 9.44
N ALA A 81 0.39 -9.86 9.73
CA ALA A 81 -0.28 -10.66 8.72
C ALA A 81 -1.49 -9.92 8.12
N LEU A 82 -2.29 -9.23 8.94
CA LEU A 82 -3.44 -8.45 8.47
C LEU A 82 -3.02 -7.31 7.53
N THR A 83 -1.98 -6.55 7.88
CA THR A 83 -1.46 -5.47 7.04
C THR A 83 -1.00 -6.00 5.68
N LEU A 84 -0.16 -7.04 5.66
CA LEU A 84 0.32 -7.64 4.41
C LEU A 84 -0.80 -8.27 3.58
N TYR A 85 -1.84 -8.81 4.23
CA TYR A 85 -3.01 -9.35 3.56
C TYR A 85 -3.83 -8.28 2.84
N LEU A 86 -4.06 -7.13 3.49
CA LEU A 86 -4.78 -6.00 2.89
C LEU A 86 -4.01 -5.42 1.69
N ASP A 87 -2.70 -5.30 1.82
CA ASP A 87 -1.81 -4.87 0.74
C ASP A 87 -1.88 -5.82 -0.47
N PHE A 88 -1.82 -7.12 -0.20
CA PHE A 88 -1.94 -8.14 -1.24
C PHE A 88 -3.28 -8.08 -1.96
N ILE A 89 -4.40 -7.94 -1.23
CA ILE A 89 -5.73 -7.81 -1.84
C ILE A 89 -5.80 -6.58 -2.75
N ASN A 90 -5.30 -5.43 -2.29
CA ASN A 90 -5.34 -4.20 -3.10
C ASN A 90 -4.59 -4.37 -4.41
N LEU A 91 -3.35 -4.87 -4.33
CA LEU A 91 -2.55 -5.19 -5.52
C LEU A 91 -3.27 -6.17 -6.44
N PHE A 92 -3.82 -7.24 -5.88
CA PHE A 92 -4.55 -8.25 -6.64
C PHE A 92 -5.78 -7.67 -7.36
N LEU A 93 -6.58 -6.83 -6.70
CA LEU A 93 -7.75 -6.17 -7.30
C LEU A 93 -7.36 -5.21 -8.43
N MET A 94 -6.26 -4.48 -8.28
CA MET A 94 -5.76 -3.61 -9.35
C MET A 94 -5.25 -4.41 -10.55
N LEU A 95 -4.55 -5.51 -10.31
CA LEU A 95 -4.14 -6.42 -11.38
C LEU A 95 -5.36 -7.02 -12.08
N LEU A 96 -6.38 -7.46 -11.32
CA LEU A 96 -7.65 -7.91 -11.89
C LEU A 96 -8.34 -6.82 -12.72
N ARG A 97 -8.26 -5.55 -12.33
CA ARG A 97 -8.79 -4.45 -13.15
C ARG A 97 -8.01 -4.30 -14.45
N ILE A 98 -6.69 -4.41 -14.44
CA ILE A 98 -5.86 -4.31 -15.65
C ILE A 98 -6.13 -5.48 -16.61
N PHE A 99 -6.19 -6.71 -16.09
CA PHE A 99 -6.32 -7.92 -16.90
C PHE A 99 -7.78 -8.28 -17.22
N GLY A 100 -8.71 -7.95 -16.33
CA GLY A 100 -10.14 -8.28 -16.42
C GLY A 100 -10.97 -7.28 -17.21
N ASN A 101 -10.51 -6.03 -17.38
CA ASN A 101 -11.24 -4.99 -18.13
C ASN A 101 -11.10 -5.14 -19.67
N ARG A 102 -10.98 -6.38 -20.16
CA ARG A 102 -10.96 -6.73 -21.59
C ARG A 102 -12.23 -7.47 -22.00
N ARG A 103 -13.41 -6.92 -21.72
CA ARG A 103 -14.69 -7.29 -22.36
C ARG A 103 -15.63 -6.10 -22.37
#